data_AF-A0A7S4ESD6-F1
#
_entry.id   AF-A0A7S4ESD6-F1
#
_cell.length_a   1.000
_cell.length_b   1.000
_cell.length_c   1.000
_cell.angle_alpha   90.00
_cell.angle_beta   90.00
_cell.angle_gamma   90.00
#
_symmetry.space_group_name_H-M   'P 1'
#
loop_
_entity.id
_entity.type
_entity.pdbx_description
1 polymer ?
#
loop_
_entity_poly.entity_id
_entity_poly.type
_entity_poly.pdbx_seq_one_letter_code
_entity_poly.pdbx_strand_id
1 'polypeptide(L)'
;GHLSMCLKPAQGETETSGQHEVGGTCRVSAHFLPKFDNEHASGGAGGGSSWLSMRPEAAASARTLVISKKHSGHLVMAPPFYSKNGVGSVYSRLGELLLRSHFAAVWPEENSGTTAFVAWWEHSLAHGLCYSFECVAPRVAGDHGATPSAAYLVLTCVTHTGRHAVAPSGSSGDGESGDGSEGGESGDGCGAGGVLSPSQMLALATSWRLPLNQSWFVPWAFATAVESRLHAARWTLTDSAADE
;
A
#
# COMPACT_ATOMS: atom_id res chain seq x y z
N GLY A 1 2.19 -4.84 13.09
CA GLY A 1 1.00 -5.62 13.46
C GLY A 1 0.25 -5.94 12.20
N HIS A 2 0.11 -7.23 11.87
CA HIS A 2 -0.70 -7.72 10.76
C HIS A 2 -2.16 -7.75 11.21
N LEU A 3 -3.00 -6.85 10.70
CA LEU A 3 -4.45 -6.94 10.85
C LEU A 3 -5.00 -7.52 9.55
N SER A 4 -5.36 -8.80 9.57
CA SER A 4 -6.09 -9.47 8.51
C SER A 4 -7.56 -9.50 8.88
N MET A 5 -8.39 -8.68 8.21
CA MET A 5 -9.85 -8.80 8.31
C MET A 5 -10.35 -9.63 7.13
N CYS A 6 -10.76 -10.86 7.42
CA CYS A 6 -11.40 -11.75 6.46
C CYS A 6 -12.90 -11.40 6.38
N LEU A 7 -13.34 -10.79 5.27
CA LEU A 7 -14.77 -10.53 5.02
C LEU A 7 -15.42 -11.80 4.47
N LYS A 8 -16.41 -12.34 5.19
CA LYS A 8 -17.31 -13.37 4.64
C LYS A 8 -18.25 -12.73 3.62
N PRO A 9 -18.54 -13.38 2.47
CA PRO A 9 -19.64 -12.96 1.62
C PRO A 9 -20.98 -13.16 2.37
N ALA A 10 -21.85 -12.16 2.33
CA ALA A 10 -23.23 -12.30 2.78
C ALA A 10 -23.97 -13.17 1.76
N GLN A 11 -24.27 -14.42 2.12
CA GLN A 11 -25.22 -15.24 1.38
C GLN A 11 -26.55 -15.22 2.13
N GLY A 12 -27.62 -14.89 1.40
CA GLY A 12 -28.99 -14.91 1.88
C GLY A 12 -29.37 -16.31 2.34
N GLU A 13 -30.15 -16.34 3.42
CA GLU A 13 -30.65 -17.54 4.06
C GLU A 13 -31.64 -18.27 3.14
N THR A 14 -31.28 -19.49 2.75
CA THR A 14 -32.24 -20.57 2.50
C THR A 14 -31.68 -21.84 3.12
N GLU A 15 -32.28 -22.24 4.24
CA GLU A 15 -31.99 -23.49 4.93
C GLU A 15 -32.20 -24.69 4.01
N THR A 16 -31.14 -25.46 3.76
CA THR A 16 -31.25 -26.90 3.51
C THR A 16 -30.11 -27.62 4.22
N SER A 17 -30.50 -28.56 5.07
CA SER A 17 -29.61 -29.45 5.82
C SER A 17 -28.77 -30.29 4.85
N GLY A 18 -27.49 -29.95 4.74
CA GLY A 18 -26.47 -30.75 4.10
C GLY A 18 -25.14 -30.38 4.74
N GLN A 19 -24.40 -31.36 5.24
CA GLN A 19 -23.01 -31.16 5.66
C GLN A 19 -22.19 -30.78 4.41
N HIS A 20 -22.15 -29.49 4.09
CA HIS A 20 -21.21 -28.92 3.15
C HIS A 20 -19.97 -28.51 3.93
N GLU A 21 -18.85 -29.17 3.66
CA GLU A 21 -17.54 -28.61 3.99
C GLU A 21 -17.41 -27.26 3.27
N VAL A 22 -17.59 -26.17 4.02
CA VAL A 22 -17.33 -24.82 3.53
C VAL A 22 -15.82 -24.61 3.57
N GLY A 23 -15.13 -25.13 2.55
CA GLY A 23 -13.75 -24.77 2.23
C GLY A 23 -13.67 -23.31 1.80
N GLY A 24 -13.74 -22.38 2.75
CA GLY A 24 -13.66 -20.95 2.48
C GLY A 24 -12.23 -20.52 2.21
N THR A 25 -11.95 -19.97 1.04
CA THR A 25 -10.66 -19.30 0.76
C THR A 25 -10.63 -17.95 1.47
N CYS A 26 -9.71 -17.73 2.41
CA CYS A 26 -9.47 -16.41 2.98
C CYS A 26 -8.50 -15.63 2.08
N ARG A 27 -8.89 -14.41 1.69
CA ARG A 27 -8.03 -13.52 0.92
C ARG A 27 -7.71 -12.29 1.74
N VAL A 28 -6.44 -11.89 1.75
CA VAL A 28 -6.08 -10.55 2.21
C VAL A 28 -6.82 -9.55 1.31
N SER A 29 -7.48 -8.56 1.89
CA SER A 29 -8.25 -7.56 1.14
C SER A 29 -7.52 -6.22 1.04
N ALA A 30 -6.62 -5.94 1.98
CA ALA A 30 -5.76 -4.77 1.98
C ALA A 30 -4.40 -5.12 2.59
N HIS A 31 -3.34 -4.53 2.04
CA HIS A 31 -1.98 -4.72 2.55
C HIS A 31 -1.33 -3.36 2.79
N PHE A 32 -1.22 -2.99 4.07
CA PHE A 32 -0.55 -1.78 4.52
C PHE A 32 0.95 -1.88 4.27
N LEU A 33 1.58 -0.74 3.94
CA LEU A 33 3.03 -0.66 4.03
C LEU A 33 3.48 -0.97 5.47
N PRO A 34 4.62 -1.65 5.65
CA PRO A 34 5.22 -1.81 6.97
C PRO A 34 5.34 -0.45 7.66
N LYS A 35 5.10 -0.43 8.97
CA LYS A 35 5.30 0.78 9.76
C LYS A 35 6.75 1.23 9.56
N PHE A 36 6.92 2.49 9.19
CA PHE A 36 8.20 3.18 9.16
C PHE A 36 8.20 4.30 10.19
N ASP A 37 9.37 4.58 10.72
CA ASP A 37 9.58 5.62 11.72
C ASP A 37 10.31 6.80 11.08
N ASN A 38 10.09 7.99 11.63
CA ASN A 38 10.87 9.15 11.26
C ASN A 38 12.32 8.93 11.70
N GLU A 39 13.27 9.42 10.92
CA GLU A 39 14.65 9.48 11.38
C GLU A 39 14.74 10.44 12.57
N HIS A 40 15.11 9.89 13.72
CA HIS A 40 15.29 10.62 14.96
C HIS A 40 16.60 11.41 14.93
N ALA A 41 16.51 12.71 15.19
CA ALA A 41 17.69 13.53 15.47
C ALA A 41 18.20 13.24 16.89
N SER A 42 18.87 12.11 17.09
CA SER A 42 19.72 11.88 18.27
C SER A 42 21.15 11.66 17.76
N GLY A 43 22.15 12.50 17.99
CA GLY A 43 22.23 13.75 18.75
C GLY A 43 23.35 14.64 18.20
N GLY A 44 23.64 15.74 18.90
CA GLY A 44 24.47 16.85 18.40
C GLY A 44 25.87 16.49 17.89
N ALA A 45 26.37 17.35 17.00
CA ALA A 45 27.77 17.56 16.57
C ALA A 45 28.69 16.36 16.23
N GLY A 46 28.24 15.10 16.31
CA GLY A 46 29.06 13.95 15.95
C GLY A 46 28.28 12.64 15.97
N GLY A 47 27.96 12.12 14.78
CA GLY A 47 27.58 10.71 14.59
C GLY A 47 26.12 10.36 14.86
N GLY A 48 25.18 10.94 14.11
CA GLY A 48 23.85 10.35 13.94
C GLY A 48 23.94 9.14 13.00
N SER A 49 23.46 7.97 13.41
CA SER A 49 23.41 6.80 12.55
C SER A 49 22.34 7.00 11.46
N SER A 50 22.78 7.25 10.23
CA SER A 50 21.91 7.35 9.03
C SER A 50 20.97 6.15 8.93
N TRP A 51 19.73 6.37 8.45
CA TRP A 51 18.76 5.28 8.25
C TRP A 51 19.29 4.20 7.31
N LEU A 52 20.04 4.60 6.28
CA LEU A 52 20.72 3.67 5.35
C LEU A 52 21.76 2.82 6.08
N SER A 53 22.50 3.40 7.02
CA SER A 53 23.51 2.70 7.84
C SER A 53 22.88 1.73 8.84
N MET A 54 21.64 1.98 9.30
CA MET A 54 20.90 1.07 10.19
C MET A 54 20.31 -0.15 9.46
N ARG A 55 20.41 -0.22 8.13
CA ARG A 55 19.87 -1.32 7.31
C ARG A 55 20.91 -1.86 6.32
N PRO A 56 22.04 -2.42 6.81
CA PRO A 56 23.14 -2.86 5.96
C PRO A 56 22.74 -3.97 4.97
N GLU A 57 21.81 -4.85 5.34
CA GLU A 57 21.33 -5.92 4.46
C GLU A 57 20.50 -5.39 3.28
N ALA A 58 19.64 -4.41 3.52
CA ALA A 58 18.91 -3.72 2.46
C ALA A 58 19.85 -2.89 1.59
N ALA A 59 20.86 -2.26 2.20
CA ALA A 59 21.88 -1.49 1.52
C ALA A 59 22.78 -2.33 0.59
N ALA A 60 23.11 -3.55 0.99
CA ALA A 60 24.04 -4.42 0.25
C ALA A 60 23.54 -4.81 -1.15
N SER A 61 22.22 -4.85 -1.34
CA SER A 61 21.59 -5.21 -2.62
C SER A 61 20.87 -4.04 -3.30
N ALA A 62 20.76 -2.89 -2.64
CA ALA A 62 20.07 -1.73 -3.17
C ALA A 62 20.85 -1.09 -4.34
N ARG A 63 20.12 -0.78 -5.42
CA ARG A 63 20.65 -0.07 -6.59
C ARG A 63 20.16 1.37 -6.68
N THR A 64 19.05 1.67 -6.02
CA THR A 64 18.37 2.96 -6.10
C THR A 64 17.67 3.25 -4.80
N LEU A 65 17.83 4.47 -4.30
CA LEU A 65 17.01 5.05 -3.25
C LEU A 65 15.84 5.80 -3.90
N VAL A 66 14.62 5.48 -3.50
CA VAL A 66 13.42 6.20 -3.93
C VAL A 66 12.99 7.14 -2.81
N ILE A 67 12.87 8.42 -3.14
CA ILE A 67 12.41 9.46 -2.22
C ILE A 67 11.08 9.96 -2.77
N SER A 68 10.04 10.03 -1.94
CA SER A 68 8.71 10.48 -2.36
C SER A 68 8.25 11.67 -1.53
N LYS A 69 7.48 12.59 -2.15
CA LYS A 69 6.87 13.71 -1.41
C LYS A 69 5.96 13.15 -0.32
N LYS A 70 6.19 13.58 0.92
CA LYS A 70 5.32 13.21 2.05
C LYS A 70 4.14 14.19 2.08
N HIS A 71 2.95 13.64 1.91
CA HIS A 71 1.72 14.41 2.02
C HIS A 71 1.22 14.39 3.48
N SER A 72 0.51 15.44 3.88
CA SER A 72 -0.13 15.55 5.20
C SER A 72 -1.63 15.32 5.08
N GLY A 73 -2.01 14.08 4.78
CA GLY A 73 -3.40 13.68 4.62
C GLY A 73 -3.75 12.49 5.50
N HIS A 74 -4.64 11.65 4.98
CA HIS A 74 -5.00 10.38 5.57
C HIS A 74 -4.87 9.26 4.55
N LEU A 75 -4.36 8.12 5.01
CA LEU A 75 -4.21 6.92 4.21
C LEU A 75 -5.57 6.30 3.89
N VAL A 76 -5.81 6.10 2.61
CA VAL A 76 -6.94 5.33 2.06
C VAL A 76 -6.39 4.19 1.20
N MET A 77 -6.89 2.98 1.39
CA MET A 77 -6.58 1.86 0.50
C MET A 77 -7.81 1.45 -0.30
N ALA A 78 -7.60 0.94 -1.52
CA ALA A 78 -8.68 0.48 -2.39
C ALA A 78 -8.18 -0.58 -3.40
N PRO A 79 -9.05 -1.49 -3.89
CA PRO A 79 -10.42 -1.75 -3.48
C PRO A 79 -10.57 -2.93 -2.47
N PRO A 80 -11.61 -2.94 -1.61
CA PRO A 80 -12.56 -1.85 -1.36
C PRO A 80 -11.95 -0.73 -0.51
N PHE A 81 -12.70 0.35 -0.28
CA PHE A 81 -12.17 1.53 0.41
C PHE A 81 -12.00 1.29 1.91
N TYR A 82 -10.76 1.34 2.37
CA TYR A 82 -10.37 1.25 3.77
C TYR A 82 -9.63 2.52 4.20
N SER A 83 -9.87 2.97 5.42
CA SER A 83 -9.00 3.92 6.11
C SER A 83 -8.08 3.17 7.07
N LYS A 84 -7.05 3.85 7.60
CA LYS A 84 -6.10 3.25 8.55
C LYS A 84 -6.75 2.47 9.71
N ASN A 85 -7.89 2.94 10.21
CA ASN A 85 -8.55 2.38 11.41
C ASN A 85 -9.92 1.75 11.12
N GLY A 86 -10.29 1.50 9.86
CA GLY A 86 -11.56 0.82 9.55
C GLY A 86 -12.14 1.10 8.17
N VAL A 87 -13.26 0.44 7.90
CA VAL A 87 -14.10 0.56 6.69
C VAL A 87 -15.34 1.40 6.99
N GLY A 88 -15.86 2.13 6.00
CA GLY A 88 -17.09 2.94 6.17
C GLY A 88 -16.90 4.19 7.03
N SER A 89 -15.66 4.56 7.35
CA SER A 89 -15.35 5.83 8.01
C SER A 89 -15.50 7.01 7.04
N VAL A 90 -15.63 8.22 7.60
CA VAL A 90 -15.63 9.48 6.81
C VAL A 90 -14.42 9.57 5.88
N TYR A 91 -13.25 9.08 6.33
CA TYR A 91 -12.02 9.05 5.55
C TYR A 91 -12.08 8.08 4.38
N SER A 92 -12.56 6.84 4.61
CA SER A 92 -12.71 5.86 3.52
C SER A 92 -13.73 6.32 2.47
N ARG A 93 -14.83 6.95 2.91
CA ARG A 93 -15.86 7.50 2.01
C ARG A 93 -15.35 8.71 1.23
N LEU A 94 -14.59 9.58 1.89
CA LEU A 94 -13.95 10.72 1.22
C LEU A 94 -12.98 10.24 0.13
N GLY A 95 -12.15 9.24 0.42
CA GLY A 95 -11.26 8.65 -0.58
C GLY A 95 -12.01 8.05 -1.78
N GLU A 96 -13.14 7.38 -1.55
CA GLU A 96 -14.01 6.90 -2.64
C GLU A 96 -14.52 8.06 -3.50
N LEU A 97 -15.06 9.10 -2.88
CA LEU A 97 -15.62 10.24 -3.59
C LEU A 97 -14.55 10.97 -4.41
N LEU A 98 -13.37 11.19 -3.83
CA LEU A 98 -12.25 11.82 -4.51
C LEU A 98 -11.77 10.97 -5.70
N LEU A 99 -11.66 9.65 -5.54
CA LEU A 99 -11.21 8.79 -6.64
C LEU A 99 -12.25 8.71 -7.76
N ARG A 100 -13.54 8.61 -7.44
CA ARG A 100 -14.61 8.68 -8.45
C ARG A 100 -14.61 10.02 -9.19
N SER A 101 -14.42 11.12 -8.47
CA SER A 101 -14.32 12.47 -9.05
C SER A 101 -13.11 12.61 -9.97
N HIS A 102 -11.97 12.02 -9.57
CA HIS A 102 -10.77 11.95 -10.41
C HIS A 102 -11.04 11.19 -11.72
N PHE A 103 -11.65 10.00 -11.65
CA PHE A 103 -12.01 9.24 -12.84
C PHE A 103 -12.99 10.00 -13.75
N ALA A 104 -13.98 10.68 -13.19
CA ALA A 104 -14.88 11.54 -13.97
C ALA A 104 -14.15 12.71 -14.65
N ALA A 105 -13.11 13.26 -14.02
CA ALA A 105 -12.34 14.38 -14.58
C ALA A 105 -11.37 13.94 -15.69
N VAL A 106 -10.70 12.79 -15.54
CA VAL A 106 -9.68 12.32 -16.50
C VAL A 106 -10.25 11.44 -17.62
N TRP A 107 -11.53 11.07 -17.55
CA TRP A 107 -12.33 10.48 -18.64
C TRP A 107 -13.63 11.31 -18.81
N PRO A 108 -13.56 12.43 -19.54
CA PRO A 108 -14.63 13.42 -19.60
C PRO A 108 -15.81 13.03 -20.49
N GLU A 109 -15.66 12.00 -21.33
CA GLU A 109 -16.75 11.52 -22.19
C GLU A 109 -17.89 10.98 -21.32
N GLU A 110 -19.14 11.13 -21.78
CA GLU A 110 -20.31 10.73 -21.02
C GLU A 110 -20.22 9.28 -20.55
N ASN A 111 -20.43 9.04 -19.25
CA ASN A 111 -20.33 7.74 -18.58
C ASN A 111 -18.94 7.04 -18.63
N SER A 112 -17.95 7.62 -19.30
CA SER A 112 -16.63 6.99 -19.46
C SER A 112 -15.86 6.93 -18.13
N GLY A 113 -15.91 7.96 -17.29
CA GLY A 113 -15.30 7.95 -15.96
C GLY A 113 -15.87 6.89 -15.02
N THR A 114 -17.20 6.71 -14.97
CA THR A 114 -17.83 5.64 -14.19
C THR A 114 -17.42 4.27 -14.70
N THR A 115 -17.41 4.08 -16.03
CA THR A 115 -17.02 2.82 -16.67
C THR A 115 -15.55 2.50 -16.39
N ALA A 116 -14.66 3.48 -16.54
CA ALA A 116 -13.23 3.33 -16.25
C ALA A 116 -12.98 3.03 -14.76
N PHE A 117 -13.73 3.65 -13.84
CA PHE A 117 -13.63 3.36 -12.42
C PHE A 117 -14.02 1.92 -12.09
N VAL A 118 -15.13 1.42 -12.66
CA VAL A 118 -15.57 0.03 -12.49
C VAL A 118 -14.53 -0.94 -13.09
N ALA A 119 -14.04 -0.66 -14.29
CA ALA A 119 -13.02 -1.48 -14.94
C ALA A 119 -11.71 -1.55 -14.12
N TRP A 120 -11.27 -0.41 -13.57
CA TRP A 120 -10.12 -0.35 -12.66
C TRP A 120 -10.35 -1.21 -11.41
N TRP A 121 -11.55 -1.11 -10.81
CA TRP A 121 -11.92 -1.89 -9.63
C TRP A 121 -11.89 -3.39 -9.90
N GLU A 122 -12.55 -3.84 -10.97
CA GLU A 122 -12.61 -5.24 -11.38
C GLU A 122 -11.21 -5.80 -11.69
N HIS A 123 -10.42 -5.05 -12.46
CA HIS A 123 -9.03 -5.39 -12.74
C HIS A 123 -8.23 -5.58 -11.44
N SER A 124 -8.39 -4.67 -10.49
CA SER A 124 -7.67 -4.72 -9.21
C SER A 124 -8.04 -5.95 -8.39
N LEU A 125 -9.33 -6.30 -8.33
CA LEU A 125 -9.78 -7.52 -7.65
C LEU A 125 -9.28 -8.80 -8.34
N ALA A 126 -9.32 -8.84 -9.67
CA ALA A 126 -8.86 -9.98 -10.46
C ALA A 126 -7.37 -10.26 -10.24
N HIS A 127 -6.56 -9.21 -10.16
CA HIS A 127 -5.09 -9.31 -10.01
C HIS A 127 -4.61 -9.27 -8.56
N GLY A 128 -5.50 -9.04 -7.59
CA GLY A 128 -5.13 -8.93 -6.18
C GLY A 128 -4.23 -7.74 -5.94
N LEU A 129 -4.71 -6.57 -6.33
CA LEU A 129 -4.00 -5.32 -6.17
C LEU A 129 -4.73 -4.47 -5.14
N CYS A 130 -3.97 -3.91 -4.21
CA CYS A 130 -4.40 -2.93 -3.24
C CYS A 130 -3.61 -1.64 -3.48
N TYR A 131 -4.30 -0.59 -3.88
CA TYR A 131 -3.77 0.74 -4.11
C TYR A 131 -3.87 1.52 -2.82
N SER A 132 -2.77 2.14 -2.39
CA SER A 132 -2.74 3.06 -1.26
C SER A 132 -2.63 4.48 -1.76
N PHE A 133 -3.54 5.31 -1.32
CA PHE A 133 -3.60 6.72 -1.62
C PHE A 133 -3.41 7.54 -0.35
N GLU A 134 -2.71 8.65 -0.46
CA GLU A 134 -2.89 9.73 0.51
C GLU A 134 -4.00 10.64 0.03
N CYS A 135 -5.05 10.80 0.83
CA CYS A 135 -6.12 11.75 0.60
C CYS A 135 -5.89 13.01 1.44
N VAL A 136 -5.79 14.16 0.78
CA VAL A 136 -5.60 15.45 1.43
C VAL A 136 -6.84 16.29 1.14
N ALA A 137 -7.60 16.61 2.18
CA ALA A 137 -8.80 17.42 2.05
C ALA A 137 -8.77 18.57 3.07
N PRO A 138 -9.07 19.80 2.65
CA PRO A 138 -9.08 20.95 3.56
C PRO A 138 -10.07 20.70 4.71
N ARG A 139 -9.61 20.87 5.96
CA ARG A 139 -10.47 20.93 7.16
C ARG A 139 -11.30 19.68 7.49
N VAL A 140 -11.12 18.55 6.80
CA VAL A 140 -11.88 17.30 7.06
C VAL A 140 -11.20 16.40 8.12
N ALA A 141 -9.90 16.58 8.35
CA ALA A 141 -9.11 15.70 9.24
C ALA A 141 -8.27 16.46 10.29
N GLY A 142 -8.51 17.76 10.48
CA GLY A 142 -7.59 18.66 11.18
C GLY A 142 -6.46 19.16 10.28
N ASP A 143 -5.91 20.33 10.59
CA ASP A 143 -4.78 20.90 9.84
C ASP A 143 -3.47 20.32 10.40
N HIS A 144 -2.85 19.41 9.64
CA HIS A 144 -1.60 18.71 10.01
C HIS A 144 -0.40 19.15 9.17
N GLY A 145 -0.44 20.39 8.67
CA GLY A 145 0.57 20.99 7.79
C GLY A 145 -0.06 22.01 6.85
N ALA A 146 0.52 22.19 5.67
CA ALA A 146 -0.03 23.06 4.64
C ALA A 146 -1.45 22.61 4.24
N THR A 147 -2.43 23.50 4.37
CA THR A 147 -3.81 23.27 3.94
C THR A 147 -3.93 23.58 2.46
N PRO A 148 -4.22 22.60 1.59
CA PRO A 148 -4.37 22.88 0.17
C PRO A 148 -5.64 23.68 -0.12
N SER A 149 -5.69 24.34 -1.28
CA SER A 149 -6.87 25.08 -1.75
C SER A 149 -8.02 24.16 -2.20
N ALA A 150 -7.70 22.92 -2.56
CA ALA A 150 -8.66 21.91 -3.00
C ALA A 150 -8.31 20.53 -2.43
N ALA A 151 -9.32 19.66 -2.32
CA ALA A 151 -9.10 18.28 -1.96
C ALA A 151 -8.48 17.51 -3.13
N TYR A 152 -7.51 16.66 -2.84
CA TYR A 152 -6.84 15.82 -3.82
C TYR A 152 -6.49 14.46 -3.20
N LEU A 153 -6.13 13.52 -4.07
CA LEU A 153 -5.56 12.24 -3.68
C LEU A 153 -4.31 11.96 -4.51
N VAL A 154 -3.37 11.22 -3.94
CA VAL A 154 -2.16 10.78 -4.66
C VAL A 154 -1.88 9.31 -4.37
N LEU A 155 -1.56 8.54 -5.39
CA LEU A 155 -1.15 7.14 -5.30
C LEU A 155 0.26 7.06 -4.72
N THR A 156 0.40 6.44 -3.55
CA THR A 156 1.69 6.32 -2.84
C THR A 156 2.31 4.93 -3.01
N CYS A 157 1.51 3.88 -3.09
CA CYS A 157 1.98 2.54 -3.42
C CYS A 157 0.87 1.62 -3.95
N VAL A 158 1.28 0.52 -4.57
CA VAL A 158 0.39 -0.60 -4.90
C VAL A 158 1.00 -1.88 -4.33
N THR A 159 0.18 -2.71 -3.70
CA THR A 159 0.59 -3.96 -3.06
C THR A 159 -0.21 -5.14 -3.57
N HIS A 160 0.41 -6.32 -3.59
CA HIS A 160 -0.31 -7.56 -3.86
C HIS A 160 -1.08 -8.01 -2.62
N THR A 161 -2.35 -8.34 -2.81
CA THR A 161 -3.19 -9.00 -1.82
C THR A 161 -3.23 -10.50 -2.13
N GLY A 162 -2.24 -11.21 -1.57
CA GLY A 162 -2.04 -12.64 -1.80
C GLY A 162 -3.28 -13.49 -1.52
N ARG A 163 -3.30 -14.71 -2.10
CA ARG A 163 -4.23 -15.76 -1.71
C ARG A 163 -3.56 -16.61 -0.64
N HIS A 164 -4.09 -16.62 0.58
CA HIS A 164 -3.72 -17.66 1.54
C HIS A 164 -4.67 -18.83 1.33
N ALA A 165 -4.15 -19.96 0.86
CA ALA A 165 -4.87 -21.21 0.98
C ALA A 165 -5.02 -21.48 2.49
N VAL A 166 -6.26 -21.45 2.99
CA VAL A 166 -6.54 -21.92 4.34
C VAL A 166 -6.40 -23.44 4.25
N ALA A 167 -5.38 -24.00 4.89
CA ALA A 167 -5.27 -25.44 5.02
C ALA A 167 -6.58 -25.94 5.67
N PRO A 168 -7.25 -26.96 5.12
CA PRO A 168 -8.42 -27.53 5.76
C PRO A 168 -8.00 -27.95 7.17
N SER A 169 -8.76 -27.49 8.18
CA SER A 169 -8.59 -27.92 9.56
C SER A 169 -9.00 -29.39 9.67
N GLY A 170 -8.09 -30.27 9.26
CA GLY A 170 -8.20 -31.71 9.40
C GLY A 170 -7.97 -32.09 10.86
N SER A 171 -8.94 -32.80 11.41
CA SER A 171 -8.94 -33.45 12.71
C SER A 171 -7.60 -34.08 13.08
N SER A 172 -7.12 -33.79 14.28
CA SER A 172 -6.10 -34.56 14.98
C SER A 172 -6.55 -36.02 15.10
N GLY A 173 -5.97 -36.89 14.27
CA GLY A 173 -5.91 -38.32 14.46
C GLY A 173 -4.45 -38.71 14.68
N ASP A 174 -4.19 -39.38 15.80
CA ASP A 174 -2.89 -39.89 16.22
C ASP A 174 -2.34 -40.92 15.22
N GLY A 175 -1.02 -40.92 14.99
CA GLY A 175 -0.36 -41.95 14.18
C GLY A 175 1.10 -41.69 13.81
N GLU A 176 1.98 -42.33 14.59
CA GLU A 176 3.44 -42.54 14.52
C GLU A 176 4.20 -42.57 13.16
N SER A 177 5.38 -41.92 13.19
CA SER A 177 6.73 -42.29 12.68
C SER A 177 6.97 -42.81 11.25
N GLY A 178 7.92 -42.16 10.54
CA GLY A 178 8.55 -42.68 9.31
C GLY A 178 9.61 -41.77 8.71
N ASP A 179 10.84 -42.28 8.68
CA ASP A 179 12.16 -41.77 8.26
C ASP A 179 12.32 -41.18 6.83
N GLY A 180 13.14 -40.12 6.74
CA GLY A 180 14.22 -39.89 5.75
C GLY A 180 13.97 -39.88 4.24
N SER A 181 14.04 -38.69 3.61
CA SER A 181 14.85 -38.47 2.38
C SER A 181 14.90 -37.01 1.94
N GLU A 182 16.12 -36.58 1.60
CA GLU A 182 16.49 -35.30 1.00
C GLU A 182 15.78 -35.07 -0.35
N GLY A 183 15.14 -33.91 -0.48
CA GLY A 183 14.55 -33.42 -1.72
C GLY A 183 14.86 -31.93 -1.86
N GLY A 184 15.50 -31.57 -2.97
CA GLY A 184 16.06 -30.25 -3.22
C GLY A 184 15.07 -29.09 -3.05
N GLU A 185 15.59 -27.99 -2.50
CA GLU A 185 14.93 -26.70 -2.38
C GLU A 185 14.65 -26.11 -3.77
N SER A 186 13.54 -26.52 -4.39
CA SER A 186 12.79 -25.66 -5.28
C SER A 186 12.09 -24.62 -4.41
N GLY A 187 12.71 -23.45 -4.26
CA GLY A 187 12.14 -22.30 -3.56
C GLY A 187 10.91 -21.76 -4.27
N ASP A 188 9.77 -22.43 -4.08
CA ASP A 188 8.46 -21.89 -4.41
C ASP A 188 7.90 -21.25 -3.13
N GLY A 189 8.33 -20.00 -2.92
CA GLY A 189 7.97 -19.19 -1.75
C GLY A 189 6.48 -18.85 -1.77
N CYS A 190 5.74 -19.50 -0.87
CA CYS A 190 4.33 -19.27 -0.61
C CYS A 190 4.03 -17.79 -0.24
N GLY A 191 3.60 -17.00 -1.24
CA GLY A 191 2.46 -16.08 -1.14
C GLY A 191 2.54 -14.82 -0.26
N ALA A 192 3.72 -14.26 0.07
CA ALA A 192 3.77 -12.95 0.72
C ALA A 192 3.47 -11.82 -0.27
N GLY A 193 2.41 -11.05 -0.01
CA GLY A 193 2.00 -9.90 -0.83
C GLY A 193 3.13 -8.85 -0.94
N GLY A 194 3.74 -8.74 -2.11
CA GLY A 194 4.82 -7.78 -2.37
C GLY A 194 4.30 -6.38 -2.73
N VAL A 195 5.10 -5.35 -2.43
CA VAL A 195 4.91 -4.00 -2.97
C VAL A 195 5.37 -4.01 -4.44
N LEU A 196 4.58 -3.42 -5.34
CA LEU A 196 4.98 -3.30 -6.74
C LEU A 196 6.22 -2.41 -6.87
N SER A 197 7.09 -2.77 -7.82
CA SER A 197 8.22 -1.92 -8.18
C SER A 197 7.73 -0.57 -8.74
N PRO A 198 8.55 0.49 -8.66
CA PRO A 198 8.18 1.80 -9.19
C PRO A 198 7.79 1.79 -10.68
N SER A 199 8.43 0.95 -11.50
CA SER A 199 8.08 0.79 -12.92
C SER A 199 6.72 0.11 -13.12
N GLN A 200 6.40 -0.91 -12.31
CA GLN A 200 5.07 -1.54 -12.35
C GLN A 200 3.98 -0.57 -11.87
N MET A 201 4.27 0.19 -10.81
CA MET A 201 3.37 1.21 -10.30
C MET A 201 3.12 2.32 -11.35
N LEU A 202 4.18 2.79 -12.03
CA LEU A 202 4.06 3.76 -13.11
C LEU A 202 3.20 3.21 -14.25
N ALA A 203 3.46 1.98 -14.71
CA ALA A 203 2.68 1.36 -15.78
C ALA A 203 1.18 1.26 -15.44
N LEU A 204 0.84 0.84 -14.22
CA LEU A 204 -0.55 0.81 -13.75
C LEU A 204 -1.14 2.21 -13.62
N ALA A 205 -0.41 3.15 -13.02
CA ALA A 205 -0.86 4.52 -12.85
C ALA A 205 -1.12 5.20 -14.20
N THR A 206 -0.28 4.97 -15.21
CA THR A 206 -0.49 5.47 -16.57
C THR A 206 -1.71 4.82 -17.22
N SER A 207 -1.85 3.50 -17.12
CA SER A 207 -2.98 2.76 -17.70
C SER A 207 -4.33 3.25 -17.15
N TRP A 208 -4.36 3.56 -15.86
CA TRP A 208 -5.55 4.02 -15.14
C TRP A 208 -5.53 5.53 -14.84
N ARG A 209 -4.68 6.31 -15.51
CA ARG A 209 -4.55 7.77 -15.33
C ARG A 209 -4.56 8.21 -13.86
N LEU A 210 -4.00 7.42 -12.95
CA LEU A 210 -4.05 7.67 -11.51
C LEU A 210 -3.08 8.80 -11.13
N PRO A 211 -3.40 9.61 -10.11
CA PRO A 211 -2.56 10.72 -9.69
C PRO A 211 -1.34 10.18 -8.94
N LEU A 212 -0.23 9.91 -9.62
CA LEU A 212 0.97 9.33 -9.00
C LEU A 212 1.68 10.32 -8.08
N ASN A 213 2.12 9.88 -6.91
CA ASN A 213 2.94 10.71 -6.02
C ASN A 213 4.29 11.06 -6.68
N GLN A 214 4.73 12.30 -6.47
CA GLN A 214 6.03 12.76 -6.92
C GLN A 214 7.14 11.97 -6.21
N SER A 215 8.02 11.39 -7.01
CA SER A 215 9.12 10.56 -6.54
C SER A 215 10.39 10.85 -7.31
N TRP A 216 11.52 10.83 -6.60
CA TRP A 216 12.87 10.98 -7.13
C TRP A 216 13.65 9.68 -6.96
N PHE A 217 14.39 9.32 -8.01
CA PHE A 217 15.20 8.12 -8.05
C PHE A 217 16.67 8.50 -7.95
N VAL A 218 17.31 8.11 -6.86
CA VAL A 218 18.70 8.42 -6.57
C VAL A 218 19.51 7.15 -6.76
N PRO A 219 20.50 7.11 -7.68
CA PRO A 219 21.40 5.96 -7.77
C PRO A 219 22.07 5.72 -6.42
N TRP A 220 22.19 4.45 -6.01
CA TRP A 220 22.61 4.11 -4.65
C TRP A 220 23.97 4.73 -4.25
N ALA A 221 24.89 4.87 -5.21
CA ALA A 221 26.18 5.53 -5.02
C ALA A 221 26.08 6.99 -4.49
N PHE A 222 24.93 7.64 -4.64
CA PHE A 222 24.67 9.00 -4.16
C PHE A 222 23.67 9.06 -2.99
N ALA A 223 23.13 7.93 -2.53
CA ALA A 223 22.05 7.87 -1.55
C ALA A 223 22.42 8.57 -0.23
N THR A 224 23.58 8.24 0.34
CA THR A 224 24.08 8.87 1.59
C THR A 224 24.32 10.37 1.45
N ALA A 225 24.81 10.83 0.29
CA ALA A 225 25.04 12.24 0.04
C ALA A 225 23.72 13.02 -0.05
N VAL A 226 22.71 12.45 -0.71
CA VAL A 226 21.37 13.04 -0.80
C VAL A 226 20.68 13.06 0.56
N GLU A 227 20.73 11.96 1.30
CA GLU A 227 20.20 11.88 2.68
C GLU A 227 20.83 12.97 3.55
N SER A 228 22.16 13.07 3.57
CA SER A 228 22.88 14.09 4.34
C SER A 228 22.44 15.52 3.98
N ARG A 229 22.24 15.81 2.69
CA ARG A 229 21.77 17.12 2.21
C ARG A 229 20.34 17.40 2.66
N LEU A 230 19.44 16.43 2.57
CA LEU A 230 18.06 16.56 3.03
C LEU A 230 17.99 16.80 4.54
N HIS A 231 18.84 16.10 5.31
CA HIS A 231 18.96 16.32 6.75
C HIS A 231 19.48 17.71 7.10
N ALA A 232 20.49 18.20 6.38
CA ALA A 232 21.00 19.56 6.56
C ALA A 232 19.94 20.61 6.20
N ALA A 233 19.16 20.37 5.15
CA ALA A 233 18.11 21.28 4.67
C ALA A 233 16.81 21.22 5.50
N ARG A 234 16.62 20.21 6.36
CA ARG A 234 15.40 19.96 7.14
C ARG A 234 14.92 21.19 7.94
N TRP A 235 15.82 22.08 8.31
CA TRP A 235 15.54 23.28 9.12
C TRP A 235 15.45 24.57 8.31
N THR A 236 15.74 24.53 7.00
CA THR A 236 15.76 25.72 6.13
C THR A 236 14.70 25.67 5.03
N LEU A 237 14.07 24.51 4.80
CA LEU A 237 12.98 24.37 3.84
C LEU A 237 11.71 25.01 4.40
N THR A 238 11.30 26.13 3.79
CA THR A 238 9.96 26.68 3.98
C THR A 238 8.95 25.87 3.17
N ASP A 239 7.66 25.90 3.53
CA ASP A 239 6.61 25.19 2.78
C ASP A 239 6.59 25.58 1.29
N SER A 240 6.98 26.82 0.96
CA SER A 240 7.10 27.31 -0.42
C SER A 240 8.23 26.67 -1.23
N ALA A 241 9.25 26.11 -0.57
CA ALA A 241 10.39 25.46 -1.22
C ALA A 241 10.12 23.98 -1.54
N ALA A 242 8.96 23.43 -1.12
CA ALA A 242 8.58 22.04 -1.40
C ALA A 242 7.88 21.85 -2.76
N ASP A 243 7.63 22.95 -3.49
CA ASP A 243 7.00 22.97 -4.81
C ASP A 243 7.97 23.34 -5.96
N GLU A 244 9.22 23.68 -5.64
CA GLU A 244 10.35 23.90 -6.58
C GLU A 244 11.30 22.70 -6.63
#